data_AF-A0A8T7ICG8-F1
#
_entry.id   AF-A0A8T7ICG8-F1
#
_cell.length_a   1.000
_cell.length_b   1.000
_cell.length_c   1.000
_cell.angle_alpha   90.00
_cell.angle_beta   90.00
_cell.angle_gamma   90.00
#
_symmetry.space_group_name_H-M   'P 1'
#
loop_
_entity.id
_entity.type
_entity.pdbx_description
1 polymer ?
#
loop_
_entity_poly.entity_id
_entity_poly.type
_entity_poly.pdbx_seq_one_letter_code
_entity_poly.pdbx_strand_id
1 'polypeptide(L)'
;METNTYHEICAKPSSFSRRELEQTLMALEKIESKKFGLVSDFLKSKPVEKPALHRGGKQTDYFIVQISTKEAEEIVEELGTLEAQAVTLEGHSTPDALHYASLLDRWFNYVESL
;
A
#
# COMPACT_ATOMS: atom_id res chain seq x y z
N MET A 1 -17.29 -7.24 -14.69
CA MET A 1 -15.95 -7.79 -15.02
C MET A 1 -15.90 -9.31 -14.84
N GLU A 2 -15.09 -10.03 -15.62
CA GLU A 2 -14.88 -11.49 -15.48
C GLU A 2 -13.98 -11.83 -14.27
N THR A 3 -14.21 -13.00 -13.65
CA THR A 3 -13.52 -13.39 -12.41
C THR A 3 -12.02 -13.59 -12.60
N ASN A 4 -11.59 -14.26 -13.67
CA ASN A 4 -10.18 -14.48 -13.95
C ASN A 4 -9.45 -13.15 -14.19
N THR A 5 -10.04 -12.25 -14.97
CA THR A 5 -9.51 -10.91 -15.20
C THR A 5 -9.39 -10.10 -13.90
N TYR A 6 -10.34 -10.24 -12.97
CA TYR A 6 -10.24 -9.61 -11.64
C TYR A 6 -9.06 -10.13 -10.84
N HIS A 7 -8.87 -11.45 -10.80
CA HIS A 7 -7.74 -12.04 -10.09
C HIS A 7 -6.40 -11.63 -10.72
N GLU A 8 -6.31 -11.63 -12.05
CA GLU A 8 -5.11 -11.17 -12.77
C GLU A 8 -4.78 -9.71 -12.47
N ILE A 9 -5.78 -8.83 -12.39
CA ILE A 9 -5.58 -7.42 -12.04
C ILE A 9 -5.13 -7.29 -10.58
N CYS A 10 -5.83 -7.93 -9.65
CA CYS A 10 -5.52 -7.86 -8.21
C CYS A 10 -4.18 -8.50 -7.84
N ALA A 11 -3.68 -9.42 -8.66
CA ALA A 11 -2.37 -10.05 -8.45
C ALA A 11 -1.19 -9.18 -8.92
N LYS A 12 -1.43 -8.08 -9.64
CA LYS A 12 -0.35 -7.20 -10.10
C LYS A 12 0.29 -6.45 -8.93
N PRO A 13 1.61 -6.20 -8.95
CA PRO A 13 2.27 -5.37 -7.95
C PRO A 13 1.73 -3.95 -7.88
N SER A 14 1.12 -3.42 -8.95
CA SER A 14 0.42 -2.13 -8.96
C SER A 14 -0.97 -2.15 -8.32
N SER A 15 -1.49 -3.30 -7.90
CA SER A 15 -2.83 -3.42 -7.32
C SER A 15 -2.80 -3.51 -5.80
N PHE A 16 -3.24 -2.46 -5.13
CA PHE A 16 -3.25 -2.37 -3.67
C PHE A 16 -4.68 -2.53 -3.15
N SER A 17 -4.84 -3.32 -2.10
CA SER A 17 -6.10 -3.37 -1.35
C SER A 17 -6.36 -2.04 -0.64
N ARG A 18 -7.63 -1.76 -0.37
CA ARG A 18 -8.05 -0.61 0.45
C ARG A 18 -7.28 -0.55 1.76
N ARG A 19 -7.16 -1.69 2.44
CA ARG A 19 -6.50 -1.80 3.75
C ARG A 19 -5.03 -1.39 3.66
N GLU A 20 -4.29 -1.87 2.66
CA GLU A 20 -2.87 -1.52 2.49
C GLU A 20 -2.69 -0.01 2.27
N LEU A 21 -3.56 0.62 1.46
CA LEU A 21 -3.52 2.07 1.24
C LEU A 21 -3.92 2.87 2.49
N GLU A 22 -4.94 2.43 3.22
CA GLU A 22 -5.35 3.06 4.49
C GLU A 22 -4.25 2.96 5.55
N GLN A 23 -3.61 1.79 5.67
CA GLN A 23 -2.48 1.61 6.58
C GLN A 23 -1.25 2.42 6.15
N THR A 24 -0.98 2.50 4.85
CA THR A 24 0.07 3.40 4.31
C THR A 24 -0.24 4.84 4.69
N LEU A 25 -1.47 5.32 4.53
CA LEU A 25 -1.85 6.67 4.93
C LEU A 25 -1.63 6.96 6.41
N MET A 26 -2.03 6.04 7.28
CA MET A 26 -1.81 6.20 8.72
C MET A 26 -0.30 6.27 9.06
N ALA A 27 0.54 5.52 8.34
CA ALA A 27 1.99 5.60 8.49
C ALA A 27 2.51 6.97 8.03
N LEU A 28 2.10 7.43 6.85
CA LEU A 28 2.51 8.71 6.27
C LEU A 28 2.02 9.92 7.08
N GLU A 29 0.85 9.82 7.70
CA GLU A 29 0.29 10.86 8.58
C GLU A 29 1.17 11.08 9.82
N LYS A 30 1.69 10.00 10.43
CA LYS A 30 2.55 10.09 11.63
C LYS A 30 3.82 10.93 11.42
N ILE A 31 4.29 11.03 10.17
CA ILE A 31 5.52 11.74 9.81
C ILE A 31 5.23 13.00 8.97
N GLU A 32 3.96 13.40 8.86
CA GLU A 32 3.52 14.53 8.04
C GLU A 32 4.07 14.48 6.60
N SER A 33 4.11 13.28 6.02
CA SER A 33 4.70 13.04 4.71
C SER A 33 3.99 13.83 3.62
N LYS A 34 4.78 14.36 2.67
CA LYS A 34 4.26 15.02 1.46
C LYS A 34 3.52 14.06 0.53
N LYS A 35 3.69 12.74 0.70
CA LYS A 35 3.03 11.69 -0.07
C LYS A 35 1.65 11.32 0.46
N PHE A 36 1.25 11.83 1.62
CA PHE A 36 -0.08 11.59 2.17
C PHE A 36 -1.19 11.92 1.18
N GLY A 37 -1.12 13.09 0.53
CA GLY A 37 -2.12 13.51 -0.47
C GLY A 37 -2.21 12.54 -1.65
N LEU A 38 -1.04 12.12 -2.17
CA LEU A 38 -0.93 11.20 -3.30
C LEU A 38 -1.61 9.85 -3.00
N VAL A 39 -1.31 9.25 -1.83
CA VAL A 39 -1.92 7.97 -1.44
C VAL A 39 -3.42 8.13 -1.15
N SER A 40 -3.83 9.29 -0.60
CA SER A 40 -5.23 9.60 -0.28
C SER A 40 -6.10 9.65 -1.53
N ASP A 41 -5.54 10.17 -2.63
CA ASP A 41 -6.26 10.29 -3.89
C ASP A 41 -6.58 8.93 -4.53
N PHE A 42 -5.75 7.89 -4.32
CA PHE A 42 -6.10 6.53 -4.73
C PHE A 42 -7.35 6.01 -4.02
N LEU A 43 -7.52 6.27 -2.72
CA LEU A 43 -8.73 5.85 -1.99
C LEU A 43 -10.00 6.60 -2.40
N LYS A 44 -9.85 7.80 -2.97
CA LYS A 44 -10.95 8.60 -3.55
C LYS A 44 -11.26 8.20 -4.99
N SER A 45 -10.32 7.54 -5.67
CA SER A 45 -10.49 7.07 -7.03
C SER A 45 -11.47 5.90 -7.12
N LYS A 46 -11.88 5.55 -8.35
CA LYS A 46 -12.75 4.39 -8.58
C LYS A 46 -11.94 3.10 -8.35
N PRO A 47 -12.40 2.19 -7.46
CA PRO A 47 -11.73 0.90 -7.28
C PRO A 47 -11.88 0.02 -8.51
N VAL A 48 -11.05 -1.02 -8.59
CA VAL A 48 -11.16 -2.09 -9.58
C VAL A 48 -12.56 -2.68 -9.55
N GLU A 49 -13.20 -2.75 -10.72
CA GLU A 49 -14.55 -3.29 -10.84
C GLU A 49 -14.58 -4.75 -10.39
N LYS A 50 -15.53 -5.11 -9.53
CA LYS A 50 -15.64 -6.47 -9.04
C LYS A 50 -16.47 -7.35 -9.99
N PRO A 51 -16.20 -8.65 -10.06
CA PRO A 51 -17.10 -9.61 -10.70
C PRO A 51 -18.47 -9.63 -10.03
N ALA A 52 -19.51 -9.96 -10.80
CA ALA A 52 -20.89 -9.95 -10.31
C ALA A 52 -21.12 -10.85 -9.08
N LEU A 53 -20.35 -11.93 -8.96
CA LEU A 53 -20.45 -12.90 -7.85
C LEU A 53 -19.55 -12.57 -6.65
N HIS A 54 -18.79 -11.46 -6.70
CA HIS A 54 -17.93 -11.06 -5.60
C HIS A 54 -18.76 -10.61 -4.39
N ARG A 55 -18.64 -11.32 -3.27
CA ARG A 55 -19.48 -11.07 -2.07
C ARG A 55 -18.96 -9.98 -1.12
N GLY A 56 -17.72 -9.52 -1.31
CA GLY A 56 -17.12 -8.48 -0.46
C GLY A 56 -17.53 -7.05 -0.82
N GLY A 57 -17.77 -6.24 0.21
CA GLY A 57 -18.07 -4.80 0.10
C GLY A 57 -16.81 -3.93 -0.03
N LYS A 58 -16.91 -2.65 0.30
CA LYS A 58 -15.81 -1.66 0.13
C LYS A 58 -14.47 -2.07 0.75
N GLN A 59 -14.50 -2.84 1.84
CA GLN A 59 -13.32 -3.37 2.52
C GLN A 59 -12.47 -4.32 1.68
N THR A 60 -13.04 -4.86 0.60
CA THR A 60 -12.37 -5.74 -0.37
C THR A 60 -12.06 -5.02 -1.69
N ASP A 61 -12.17 -3.69 -1.70
CA ASP A 61 -11.78 -2.90 -2.86
C ASP A 61 -10.28 -3.02 -3.08
N TYR A 62 -9.91 -3.12 -4.34
CA TYR A 62 -8.54 -2.95 -4.80
C TYR A 62 -8.47 -1.70 -5.66
N PHE A 63 -7.31 -1.08 -5.68
CA PHE A 63 -7.00 0.14 -6.41
C PHE A 63 -5.75 -0.09 -7.24
N ILE A 64 -5.71 0.55 -8.39
CA ILE A 64 -4.51 0.53 -9.24
C ILE A 64 -3.73 1.79 -8.94
N VAL A 65 -2.53 1.59 -8.40
CA VAL A 65 -1.55 2.64 -8.14
C VAL A 65 -0.72 2.84 -9.41
N GLN A 66 -0.64 4.08 -9.85
CA GLN A 66 0.20 4.51 -10.96
C GLN A 66 0.82 5.85 -10.58
N ILE A 67 2.07 5.78 -10.15
CA ILE A 67 2.90 6.93 -9.75
C ILE A 67 4.28 6.77 -10.35
N SER A 68 5.07 7.84 -10.37
CA SER A 68 6.45 7.75 -10.83
C SER A 68 7.31 6.89 -9.90
N THR A 69 8.36 6.25 -10.44
CA THR A 69 9.32 5.47 -9.66
C THR A 69 9.87 6.27 -8.49
N LYS A 70 10.19 7.54 -8.71
CA LYS A 70 10.65 8.46 -7.66
C LYS A 70 9.64 8.61 -6.51
N GLU A 71 8.35 8.77 -6.81
CA GLU A 71 7.34 8.89 -5.76
C GLU A 71 7.16 7.59 -4.98
N ALA A 72 7.29 6.44 -5.65
CA ALA A 72 7.22 5.14 -5.00
C ALA A 72 8.43 4.88 -4.10
N GLU A 73 9.64 5.22 -4.57
CA GLU A 73 10.88 5.14 -3.79
C GLU A 73 10.84 6.05 -2.55
N GLU A 74 10.29 7.26 -2.67
CA GLU A 74 10.12 8.16 -1.52
C GLU A 74 9.18 7.56 -0.46
N ILE A 75 8.10 6.86 -0.86
CA ILE A 75 7.22 6.14 0.09
C ILE A 75 7.96 4.97 0.75
N VAL A 76 8.76 4.23 -0.01
CA VAL A 76 9.61 3.14 0.50
C VAL A 76 10.60 3.68 1.56
N GLU A 77 11.29 4.79 1.28
CA GLU A 77 12.23 5.40 2.23
C GLU A 77 11.54 5.86 3.52
N GLU A 78 10.35 6.47 3.41
CA GLU A 78 9.55 6.93 4.54
C GLU A 78 9.07 5.75 5.41
N LEU A 79 8.62 4.65 4.79
CA LEU A 79 8.20 3.44 5.51
C LEU A 79 9.38 2.71 6.15
N GLY A 80 10.54 2.64 5.49
CA GLY A 80 11.75 2.06 6.05
C GLY A 80 12.29 2.87 7.23
N THR A 81 12.16 4.19 7.19
CA THR A 81 12.47 5.06 8.32
C THR A 81 11.57 4.76 9.52
N LEU A 82 10.27 4.58 9.29
CA LEU A 82 9.30 4.21 10.33
C LEU A 82 9.57 2.82 10.92
N GLU A 83 9.89 1.84 10.08
CA GLU A 83 10.31 0.50 10.51
C GLU A 83 11.52 0.59 11.44
N ALA A 84 12.58 1.28 11.00
CA ALA A 84 13.81 1.42 11.76
C ALA A 84 13.61 2.18 13.08
N GLN A 85 12.68 3.13 13.15
CA GLN A 85 12.33 3.83 14.39
C GLN A 85 11.49 3.00 15.35
N ALA A 86 10.75 2.01 14.83
CA ALA A 86 9.86 1.18 15.63
C ALA A 86 10.56 -0.01 16.30
N VAL A 87 11.82 -0.31 15.95
CA VAL A 87 12.60 -1.36 16.63
C VAL A 87 12.97 -0.92 18.07
N THR A 88 13.18 -1.89 18.96
CA THR A 88 13.65 -1.58 20.31
C THR A 88 15.09 -1.06 20.30
N LEU A 89 15.53 -0.43 21.40
CA LEU A 89 16.93 -0.01 21.58
C LEU A 89 17.94 -1.17 21.49
N GLU A 90 17.48 -2.40 21.74
CA GLU A 90 18.26 -3.63 21.66
C GLU A 90 18.27 -4.24 20.24
N GLY A 91 17.57 -3.61 19.29
CA GLY A 91 17.48 -4.05 17.90
C GLY A 91 16.44 -5.14 17.64
N HIS A 92 15.47 -5.33 18.54
CA HIS A 92 14.39 -6.31 18.36
C HIS A 92 13.21 -5.71 17.60
N SER A 93 12.63 -6.48 16.66
CA SER A 93 11.42 -6.09 15.95
C SER A 93 10.22 -6.02 16.91
N THR A 94 9.45 -4.96 16.80
CA THR A 94 8.17 -4.76 17.52
C THR A 94 6.99 -5.04 16.58
N PRO A 95 5.74 -5.13 17.10
CA PRO A 95 4.56 -5.23 16.25
C PRO A 95 4.44 -4.08 15.24
N ASP A 96 4.81 -2.86 15.63
CA ASP A 96 4.80 -1.69 14.74
C ASP A 96 5.90 -1.80 13.67
N ALA A 97 7.11 -2.25 14.04
CA ALA A 97 8.19 -2.48 13.07
C ALA A 97 7.77 -3.55 12.05
N LEU A 98 7.20 -4.67 12.49
CA LEU A 98 6.68 -5.70 11.59
C LEU A 98 5.56 -5.18 10.69
N HIS A 99 4.70 -4.31 11.23
CA HIS A 99 3.66 -3.67 10.45
C HIS A 99 4.26 -2.79 9.34
N TYR A 100 5.21 -1.91 9.66
CA TYR A 100 5.88 -1.06 8.67
C TYR A 100 6.67 -1.88 7.66
N ALA A 101 7.37 -2.93 8.08
CA ALA A 101 8.07 -3.86 7.20
C ALA A 101 7.11 -4.48 6.17
N SER A 102 5.92 -4.93 6.58
CA SER A 102 4.94 -5.48 5.63
C SER A 102 4.43 -4.47 4.60
N LEU A 103 4.29 -3.20 4.98
CA LEU A 103 3.93 -2.13 4.04
C LEU A 103 5.12 -1.81 3.14
N LEU A 104 6.33 -1.76 3.69
CA LEU A 104 7.57 -1.53 2.97
C LEU A 104 7.76 -2.59 1.88
N ASP A 105 7.69 -3.87 2.22
CA ASP A 105 7.79 -5.00 1.27
C ASP A 105 6.77 -4.86 0.14
N ARG A 106 5.54 -4.44 0.47
CA ARG A 106 4.47 -4.25 -0.50
C ARG A 106 4.80 -3.14 -1.50
N TRP A 107 5.32 -2.01 -1.03
CA TRP A 107 5.72 -0.89 -1.88
C TRP A 107 7.02 -1.18 -2.65
N PHE A 108 7.96 -1.91 -2.04
CA PHE A 108 9.20 -2.34 -2.68
C PHE A 108 8.94 -3.24 -3.89
N ASN A 109 8.06 -4.24 -3.74
CA ASN A 109 7.62 -5.09 -4.85
C ASN A 109 6.96 -4.28 -5.98
N TYR A 110 6.21 -3.22 -5.65
CA TYR A 110 5.68 -2.31 -6.66
C TYR A 110 6.81 -1.56 -7.38
N VAL A 111 7.79 -1.02 -6.66
CA VAL A 111 8.96 -0.34 -7.25
C VAL A 111 9.74 -1.26 -8.18
N GLU A 112 10.00 -2.51 -7.78
CA GLU A 112 10.69 -3.51 -8.61
C GLU A 112 9.93 -3.89 -9.89
N SER A 113 8.63 -3.57 -9.95
CA SER A 113 7.78 -3.86 -11.11
C SER A 113 7.66 -2.69 -12.11
N LEU A 114 8.19 -1.50 -11.79
CA LEU A 114 8.15 -0.29 -12.61
C LEU A 114 9.27 -0.26 -13.66
#